data_AF-A0A2C1K276-F1
#
_entry.id   AF-A0A2C1K276-F1
#
_cell.length_a   1.000
_cell.length_b   1.000
_cell.length_c   1.000
_cell.angle_alpha   90.00
_cell.angle_beta   90.00
_cell.angle_gamma   90.00
#
_symmetry.space_group_name_H-M   'P 1'
#
loop_
_entity.id
_entity.type
_entity.pdbx_description
1 polymer ?
#
loop_
_entity_poly.entity_id
_entity_poly.type
_entity_poly.pdbx_seq_one_letter_code
_entity_poly.pdbx_strand_id
1 'polypeptide(L)'
;MSVNHSHDKVPYIQNPIDQPGYVHHQPAAHSPIYPITGIPQPTNYSTNLDPVFVQHISRHQGQKIALVTTAGRVEGEVAGVAVDHVQINLDDRALHIRLSQVIWFEGPLASYREKDE
;
A
#
# COMPACT_ATOMS: atom_id res chain seq x y z
N MET A 1 -41.02 19.87 14.44
CA MET A 1 -40.99 19.10 13.18
C MET A 1 -39.54 18.73 12.94
N SER A 2 -39.18 17.44 13.08
CA SER A 2 -37.80 16.97 12.92
C SER A 2 -37.64 16.39 11.52
N VAL A 3 -36.69 16.89 10.73
CA VAL A 3 -36.43 16.43 9.36
C VAL A 3 -35.31 15.40 9.39
N ASN A 4 -35.66 14.13 9.23
CA ASN A 4 -34.70 13.04 9.06
C ASN A 4 -34.01 13.18 7.68
N HIS A 5 -32.70 13.44 7.66
CA HIS A 5 -31.88 13.32 6.47
C HIS A 5 -31.42 11.86 6.31
N SER A 6 -32.21 11.05 5.63
CA SER A 6 -31.77 9.76 5.10
C SER A 6 -30.74 10.00 4.00
N HIS A 7 -29.47 9.68 4.28
CA HIS A 7 -28.43 9.62 3.25
C HIS A 7 -28.68 8.38 2.38
N ASP A 8 -29.38 8.56 1.27
CA ASP A 8 -29.45 7.54 0.22
C ASP A 8 -28.04 7.33 -0.33
N LYS A 9 -27.45 6.18 0.01
CA LYS A 9 -26.17 5.73 -0.56
C LYS A 9 -26.44 5.32 -2.00
N VAL A 10 -26.17 6.21 -2.95
CA VAL A 10 -26.11 5.83 -4.36
C VAL A 10 -24.97 4.81 -4.52
N PRO A 11 -25.23 3.59 -5.00
CA PRO A 11 -24.18 2.60 -5.19
C PRO A 11 -23.20 3.11 -6.25
N TYR A 12 -21.91 3.13 -5.92
CA TYR A 12 -20.86 3.48 -6.87
C TYR A 12 -20.79 2.39 -7.94
N ILE A 13 -21.12 2.74 -9.18
CA ILE A 13 -21.01 1.82 -10.31
C ILE A 13 -19.55 1.80 -10.73
N GLN A 14 -18.85 0.72 -10.41
CA GLN A 14 -17.46 0.52 -10.81
C GLN A 14 -17.42 0.16 -12.30
N ASN A 15 -16.75 0.99 -13.10
CA ASN A 15 -16.52 0.69 -14.52
C ASN A 15 -15.66 -0.58 -14.65
N PRO A 16 -15.89 -1.42 -15.68
CA PRO A 16 -15.05 -2.57 -15.98
C PRO A 16 -13.60 -2.15 -16.17
N ILE A 17 -12.66 -2.98 -15.70
CA ILE A 17 -11.23 -2.80 -15.95
C ILE A 17 -10.91 -3.40 -17.33
N ASP A 18 -10.42 -2.59 -18.26
CA ASP A 18 -9.94 -3.05 -19.57
C ASP A 18 -8.55 -3.71 -19.43
N GLN A 19 -8.36 -4.94 -19.95
CA GLN A 19 -7.07 -5.66 -19.89
C GLN A 19 -6.59 -6.20 -21.25
N PRO A 20 -5.31 -6.01 -21.63
CA PRO A 20 -4.74 -6.56 -22.85
C PRO A 20 -4.66 -8.10 -22.82
N GLY A 21 -4.99 -8.74 -23.94
CA GLY A 21 -4.72 -10.17 -24.12
C GLY A 21 -3.22 -10.46 -24.13
N TYR A 22 -2.79 -11.48 -23.38
CA TYR A 22 -1.40 -11.94 -23.38
C TYR A 22 -1.20 -13.06 -24.41
N VAL A 23 -0.13 -12.97 -25.19
CA VAL A 23 0.40 -14.06 -26.02
C VAL A 23 1.84 -14.31 -25.54
N HIS A 24 2.17 -15.54 -25.13
CA HIS A 24 3.50 -15.91 -24.62
C HIS A 24 4.05 -15.02 -23.48
N HIS A 25 3.23 -14.67 -22.48
CA HIS A 25 3.63 -13.81 -21.36
C HIS A 25 4.11 -12.40 -21.75
N GLN A 26 3.86 -11.96 -22.97
CA GLN A 26 4.00 -10.57 -23.39
C GLN A 26 2.62 -9.98 -23.70
N PRO A 27 2.38 -8.70 -23.39
CA PRO A 27 1.18 -8.01 -23.87
C PRO A 27 1.17 -8.13 -25.40
N ALA A 28 0.12 -8.72 -25.97
CA ALA A 28 0.04 -8.80 -27.42
C ALA A 28 -0.10 -7.38 -27.96
N ALA A 29 0.96 -6.87 -28.58
CA ALA A 29 0.88 -5.63 -29.32
C ALA A 29 -0.23 -5.80 -30.36
N HIS A 30 -1.29 -4.99 -30.24
CA HIS A 30 -2.43 -4.92 -31.16
C HIS A 30 -3.55 -5.97 -31.03
N SER A 31 -3.68 -6.71 -29.92
CA SER A 31 -4.89 -7.53 -29.71
C SER A 31 -6.05 -6.67 -29.16
N PRO A 32 -7.23 -6.66 -29.82
CA PRO A 32 -8.40 -6.01 -29.28
C PRO A 32 -8.86 -6.70 -27.99
N ILE A 33 -9.17 -5.89 -26.98
CA ILE A 33 -9.67 -6.31 -25.68
C ILE A 33 -11.20 -6.38 -25.78
N TYR A 34 -11.78 -7.54 -25.50
CA TYR A 34 -13.24 -7.70 -25.41
C TYR A 34 -13.63 -8.12 -23.99
N PRO A 35 -14.46 -7.34 -23.27
CA PRO A 35 -14.98 -7.77 -21.98
C PRO A 35 -15.94 -8.95 -22.17
N ILE A 36 -15.68 -10.07 -21.49
CA ILE A 36 -16.62 -11.20 -21.42
C ILE A 36 -17.35 -11.13 -20.07
N THR A 37 -18.66 -10.88 -20.13
CA THR A 37 -19.53 -10.85 -18.94
C THR A 37 -19.44 -12.16 -18.17
N GLY A 38 -19.07 -12.08 -16.89
CA GLY A 38 -19.06 -13.23 -15.97
C GLY A 38 -17.72 -13.97 -15.87
N ILE A 39 -16.68 -13.58 -16.61
CA ILE A 39 -15.33 -14.15 -16.47
C ILE A 39 -14.44 -13.15 -15.73
N PRO A 40 -14.01 -13.43 -14.47
CA PRO A 40 -13.02 -12.62 -13.78
C PRO A 40 -11.75 -12.56 -14.62
N GLN A 41 -11.36 -11.36 -15.05
CA GLN A 41 -10.08 -11.17 -15.74
C GLN A 41 -8.95 -11.31 -14.72
N PRO A 42 -7.86 -12.03 -15.02
CA PRO A 42 -6.73 -12.17 -14.11
C PRO A 42 -6.02 -10.83 -13.97
N THR A 43 -6.37 -10.04 -12.97
CA THR A 43 -5.67 -8.80 -12.68
C THR A 43 -4.31 -9.11 -12.08
N ASN A 44 -3.25 -8.84 -12.85
CA ASN A 44 -1.89 -8.95 -12.38
C ASN A 44 -1.36 -7.55 -12.03
N TYR A 45 -1.08 -7.33 -10.74
CA TYR A 45 -0.40 -6.13 -10.27
C TYR A 45 1.06 -6.47 -10.06
N SER A 46 1.94 -5.88 -10.87
CA SER A 46 3.39 -5.95 -10.65
C SER A 46 3.88 -4.61 -10.11
N THR A 47 4.75 -4.66 -9.11
CA THR A 47 5.46 -3.49 -8.60
C THR A 47 6.91 -3.85 -8.34
N ASN A 48 7.80 -2.90 -8.58
CA ASN A 48 9.17 -3.01 -8.12
C ASN A 48 9.17 -2.83 -6.60
N LEU A 49 9.96 -3.66 -5.91
CA LEU A 49 10.09 -3.64 -4.47
C LEU A 49 11.54 -3.49 -4.08
N ASP A 50 11.74 -2.81 -2.96
CA ASP A 50 12.98 -2.80 -2.21
C ASP A 50 12.81 -3.77 -1.03
N PRO A 51 12.91 -5.10 -1.24
CA PRO A 51 12.48 -6.09 -0.26
C PRO A 51 13.24 -5.98 1.06
N VAL A 52 14.52 -5.60 1.01
CA VAL A 52 15.34 -5.39 2.21
C VAL A 52 14.87 -4.15 2.98
N PHE A 53 14.48 -3.08 2.29
CA PHE A 53 13.93 -1.89 2.93
C PHE A 53 12.62 -2.21 3.64
N VAL A 54 11.70 -2.89 2.94
CA VAL A 54 10.42 -3.36 3.51
C VAL A 54 10.67 -4.27 4.71
N GLN A 55 11.60 -5.22 4.60
CA GLN A 55 11.96 -6.10 5.70
C GLN A 55 12.47 -5.31 6.92
N HIS A 56 13.33 -4.31 6.70
CA HIS A 56 13.93 -3.55 7.80
C HIS A 56 12.89 -2.68 8.50
N ILE A 57 12.04 -1.97 7.76
CA ILE A 57 10.99 -1.15 8.38
C ILE A 57 9.94 -2.00 9.12
N SER A 58 9.62 -3.20 8.61
CA SER A 58 8.70 -4.13 9.29
C SER A 58 9.19 -4.57 10.68
N ARG A 59 10.50 -4.56 10.95
CA ARG A 59 11.04 -4.89 12.28
C ARG A 59 10.72 -3.82 13.33
N HIS A 60 10.31 -2.64 12.91
CA HIS A 60 9.93 -1.55 13.79
C HIS A 60 8.42 -1.50 14.08
N GLN A 61 7.65 -2.53 13.69
CA GLN A 61 6.22 -2.58 14.00
C GLN A 61 5.97 -2.50 15.51
N GLY A 62 5.03 -1.65 15.91
CA GLY A 62 4.74 -1.30 17.30
C GLY A 62 5.75 -0.34 17.94
N GLN A 63 6.77 0.13 17.20
CA GLN A 63 7.75 1.09 17.69
C GLN A 63 7.52 2.47 17.10
N LYS A 64 7.87 3.51 17.87
CA LYS A 64 7.97 4.87 17.35
C LYS A 64 9.22 5.00 16.49
N ILE A 65 9.04 5.48 15.27
CA ILE A 65 10.12 5.79 14.33
C ILE A 65 9.92 7.20 13.78
N ALA A 66 10.95 7.69 13.09
CA ALA A 66 10.79 8.82 12.19
C ALA A 66 11.04 8.41 10.75
N LEU A 67 10.08 8.73 9.89
CA LEU A 67 10.13 8.55 8.46
C LEU A 67 10.46 9.89 7.79
N VAL A 68 11.46 9.88 6.93
CA VAL A 68 11.73 11.02 6.06
C VAL A 68 11.23 10.71 4.66
N THR A 69 10.24 11.49 4.26
CA THR A 69 9.59 11.39 2.96
C THR A 69 10.03 12.54 2.05
N THR A 70 9.69 12.45 0.77
CA THR A 70 9.83 13.55 -0.19
C THR A 70 9.08 14.82 0.23
N ALA A 71 8.04 14.70 1.05
CA ALA A 71 7.22 15.81 1.54
C ALA A 71 7.65 16.33 2.93
N GLY A 72 8.63 15.70 3.57
CA GLY A 72 9.10 16.06 4.91
C GLY A 72 9.12 14.88 5.88
N ARG A 73 9.30 15.19 7.17
CA ARG A 73 9.51 14.19 8.23
C ARG A 73 8.22 13.92 9.00
N VAL A 74 7.94 12.64 9.25
CA VAL A 74 6.78 12.16 10.00
C VAL A 74 7.28 11.27 11.14
N GLU A 75 6.88 11.58 12.37
CA GLU A 75 7.14 10.74 13.54
C GLU A 75 5.85 10.08 14.00
N GLY A 76 5.92 8.80 14.35
CA GLY A 76 4.78 8.08 14.90
C GLY A 76 5.08 6.61 15.07
N GLU A 77 4.06 5.84 15.46
CA GLU A 77 4.18 4.39 15.67
C GLU A 77 3.92 3.62 14.38
N VAL A 78 4.79 2.67 14.04
CA VAL A 78 4.57 1.78 12.90
C VAL A 78 3.47 0.78 13.23
N ALA A 79 2.26 1.02 12.73
CA ALA A 79 1.13 0.12 12.96
C ALA A 79 1.18 -1.11 12.04
N GLY A 80 1.72 -0.96 10.83
CA GLY A 80 1.83 -2.03 9.87
C GLY A 80 2.64 -1.64 8.64
N VAL A 81 3.18 -2.65 7.96
CA VAL A 81 3.94 -2.48 6.72
C VAL A 81 3.35 -3.43 5.68
N ALA A 82 2.92 -2.85 4.58
CA ALA A 82 2.46 -3.56 3.39
C ALA A 82 3.52 -3.46 2.28
N VAL A 83 3.26 -4.15 1.19
CA VAL A 83 4.15 -4.22 0.02
C VAL A 83 4.38 -2.85 -0.64
N ASP A 84 3.41 -1.93 -0.55
CA ASP A 84 3.42 -0.64 -1.24
C ASP A 84 3.39 0.58 -0.29
N HIS A 85 3.05 0.37 0.99
CA HIS A 85 2.93 1.45 1.97
C HIS A 85 3.29 1.01 3.40
N VAL A 86 3.62 2.00 4.23
CA VAL A 86 3.72 1.87 5.68
C VAL A 86 2.59 2.66 6.34
N GLN A 87 1.98 2.08 7.36
CA GLN A 87 1.00 2.76 8.20
C GLN A 87 1.69 3.32 9.45
N ILE A 88 1.53 4.62 9.67
CA ILE A 88 2.01 5.34 10.85
C ILE A 88 0.83 5.86 11.63
N ASN A 89 0.68 5.43 12.88
CA ASN A 89 -0.31 5.96 13.80
C ASN A 89 0.25 7.21 14.47
N LEU A 90 -0.54 8.28 14.40
CA LEU A 90 -0.43 9.48 15.21
C LEU A 90 -1.53 9.46 16.28
N ASP A 91 -1.53 10.42 17.20
CA ASP A 91 -2.50 10.47 18.29
C ASP A 91 -3.96 10.58 17.80
N ASP A 92 -4.20 11.22 16.66
CA ASP A 92 -5.53 11.52 16.12
C ASP A 92 -5.91 10.74 14.83
N ARG A 93 -4.94 10.12 14.14
CA ARG A 93 -5.16 9.49 12.83
C ARG A 93 -4.11 8.47 12.44
N ALA A 94 -4.45 7.62 11.48
CA ALA A 94 -3.52 6.73 10.79
C ALA A 94 -3.11 7.32 9.42
N LEU A 95 -1.81 7.40 9.16
CA LEU A 95 -1.24 7.83 7.88
C LEU A 95 -0.74 6.62 7.11
N HIS A 96 -1.22 6.46 5.88
CA HIS A 96 -0.70 5.46 4.95
C HIS A 96 0.26 6.16 3.99
N ILE A 97 1.55 5.90 4.13
CA ILE A 97 2.61 6.53 3.35
C ILE A 97 3.13 5.52 2.34
N ARG A 98 3.07 5.86 1.04
CA ARG A 98 3.66 5.03 -0.02
C ARG A 98 5.15 4.83 0.25
N LEU A 99 5.62 3.59 0.22
CA LEU A 99 7.05 3.28 0.40
C LEU A 99 7.91 3.99 -0.66
N SER A 100 7.40 4.17 -1.88
CA SER A 100 8.08 4.90 -2.94
C SER A 100 8.31 6.39 -2.66
N GLN A 101 7.71 6.95 -1.60
CA GLN A 101 7.90 8.33 -1.16
C GLN A 101 8.81 8.44 0.07
N VAL A 102 9.22 7.31 0.64
CA VAL A 102 10.13 7.26 1.79
C VAL A 102 11.57 7.27 1.28
N ILE A 103 12.37 8.21 1.78
CA ILE A 103 13.78 8.33 1.45
C ILE A 103 14.61 7.49 2.43
N TRP A 104 14.32 7.60 3.73
CA TRP A 104 14.95 6.82 4.80
C TRP A 104 14.10 6.86 6.08
N PHE A 105 14.45 6.04 7.07
CA PHE A 105 13.85 6.07 8.41
C PHE A 105 14.91 5.89 9.50
N GLU A 106 14.62 6.39 10.70
CA GLU A 106 15.37 6.16 11.92
C GLU A 106 14.45 5.55 12.98
N GLY A 107 14.97 4.59 13.74
CA GLY A 107 14.24 3.89 14.78
C GLY A 107 15.19 3.36 15.85
N PRO A 108 14.66 2.69 16.89
CA PRO A 108 15.48 2.04 17.91
C PRO A 108 16.53 1.11 17.29
N LEU A 109 17.67 0.95 17.95
CA LEU A 109 18.74 0.08 17.46
C LEU A 109 18.21 -1.35 17.22
N ALA A 110 18.27 -1.80 15.98
CA ALA A 110 17.98 -3.19 15.65
C ALA A 110 19.10 -4.08 16.21
N SER A 111 18.82 -4.86 17.25
CA SER A 111 19.78 -5.85 17.75
C SER A 111 19.84 -7.03 16.78
N TYR A 112 20.93 -7.14 16.02
CA TYR A 112 21.18 -8.28 15.12
C TYR A 112 21.68 -9.54 15.84
N ARG A 113 21.80 -9.51 17.17
CA ARG A 113 22.24 -10.63 18.00
C ARG A 113 21.48 -10.60 19.32
N GLU A 114 21.01 -11.77 19.75
CA GLU A 114 20.66 -11.98 21.15
C GLU A 114 21.88 -11.59 21.99
N LYS A 115 21.66 -10.79 23.04
CA LYS A 115 22.61 -10.76 24.13
C LYS A 115 22.42 -12.11 24.82
N ASP A 116 23.17 -13.11 24.38
CA ASP A 116 23.36 -14.32 25.15
C ASP A 116 23.87 -13.89 26.53
N GLU A 117 23.10 -14.25 27.55
CA GLU A 117 23.41 -14.10 28.97
C GLU A 117 24.40 -15.18 29.43
#